data_AF-A0A5K7SAJ2-F1
#
_entry.id   AF-A0A5K7SAJ2-F1
#
_cell.length_a   1.000
_cell.length_b   1.000
_cell.length_c   1.000
_cell.angle_alpha   90.00
_cell.angle_beta   90.00
_cell.angle_gamma   90.00
#
_symmetry.space_group_name_H-M   'P 1'
#
loop_
_entity.id
_entity.type
_entity.pdbx_description
1 polymer ?
#
loop_
_entity_poly.entity_id
_entity_poly.type
_entity_poly.pdbx_seq_one_letter_code
_entity_poly.pdbx_strand_id
1 'polypeptide(L)'
;MINRHQYEQAIKQIKEAEEQIRLTKEIIDLYETQENNAKAERLLKLKKNDYIEYIGGTNSKYLTVGKKYRLTSESFNERVAIINDAGKRVVLRPHFFNF
;
A
#
# COMPACT_ATOMS: atom_id res chain seq x y z
N MET A 1 -10.13 -47.60 -4.61
CA MET A 1 -9.72 -47.19 -5.98
C MET A 1 -10.48 -45.92 -6.32
N ILE A 2 -9.77 -44.87 -6.78
CA ILE A 2 -10.42 -43.64 -7.26
C ILE A 2 -11.08 -43.96 -8.60
N ASN A 3 -12.37 -43.65 -8.74
CA ASN A 3 -13.08 -43.85 -9.99
C ASN A 3 -12.64 -42.78 -11.01
N ARG A 4 -12.47 -43.15 -12.28
CA ARG A 4 -12.10 -42.24 -13.38
C ARG A 4 -12.94 -40.96 -13.42
N HIS A 5 -14.24 -41.09 -13.14
CA HIS A 5 -15.14 -39.93 -13.07
C HIS A 5 -14.79 -38.95 -11.94
N GLN A 6 -14.38 -39.46 -10.77
CA GLN A 6 -13.94 -38.63 -9.64
C GLN A 6 -12.62 -37.91 -9.95
N TYR A 7 -11.72 -38.58 -10.68
CA TYR A 7 -10.46 -37.99 -11.13
C TYR A 7 -10.68 -36.85 -12.14
N GLU A 8 -11.58 -37.05 -13.11
CA GLU A 8 -11.93 -36.01 -14.10
C GLU A 8 -12.62 -34.80 -13.45
N GLN A 9 -13.50 -35.02 -12.46
CA GLN A 9 -14.10 -33.95 -11.66
C GLN A 9 -13.05 -33.16 -10.86
N ALA A 10 -12.10 -33.86 -10.23
CA ALA A 10 -11.04 -33.21 -9.46
C ALA A 10 -10.15 -32.32 -10.36
N ILE A 11 -9.78 -32.79 -11.56
CA ILE A 11 -9.01 -31.97 -12.52
C ILE A 11 -9.79 -30.72 -12.93
N LYS A 12 -11.10 -30.86 -13.17
CA LYS A 12 -11.95 -29.73 -13.53
C LYS A 12 -11.99 -28.68 -12.41
N GLN A 13 -12.18 -29.12 -11.17
CA GLN A 13 -12.17 -28.23 -10.00
C GLN A 13 -10.83 -27.53 -9.80
N ILE A 14 -9.71 -28.22 -10.02
CA ILE A 14 -8.37 -27.60 -9.93
C ILE A 14 -8.22 -26.50 -10.98
N LYS A 15 -8.61 -26.75 -12.23
CA LYS A 15 -8.55 -25.73 -13.30
C LYS A 15 -9.44 -24.52 -13.01
N GLU A 16 -10.65 -24.75 -12.50
CA GLU A 16 -11.55 -23.68 -12.11
C GLU A 16 -10.98 -22.85 -10.94
N ALA A 17 -10.35 -23.50 -9.96
CA ALA A 17 -9.68 -22.82 -8.86
C ALA A 17 -8.46 -22.01 -9.32
N GLU A 18 -7.64 -22.56 -10.24
CA GLU A 18 -6.50 -21.86 -10.83
C GLU A 18 -6.93 -20.59 -11.58
N GLU A 19 -8.02 -20.69 -12.37
CA GLU A 19 -8.57 -19.54 -13.09
C GLU A 19 -9.11 -18.47 -12.12
N GLN A 20 -9.81 -18.88 -11.06
CA GLN A 20 -10.26 -17.96 -10.01
C GLN A 20 -9.09 -17.28 -9.30
N ILE A 21 -8.02 -18.00 -9.01
CA ILE A 21 -6.80 -17.43 -8.41
C ILE A 21 -6.19 -16.39 -9.36
N ARG A 22 -6.14 -16.68 -10.67
CA ARG A 22 -5.61 -15.72 -11.65
C ARG A 22 -6.43 -14.44 -11.70
N LEU A 23 -7.75 -14.57 -11.83
CA LEU A 23 -8.68 -13.42 -11.84
C LEU A 23 -8.59 -12.62 -10.55
N THR A 24 -8.48 -13.30 -9.40
CA THR A 24 -8.34 -12.63 -8.10
C THR A 24 -7.04 -11.82 -8.02
N LYS A 25 -5.93 -12.37 -8.53
CA LYS A 25 -4.65 -11.64 -8.59
C LYS A 25 -4.75 -10.40 -9.47
N GLU A 26 -5.32 -10.52 -10.67
CA GLU A 26 -5.53 -9.38 -11.58
C GLU A 26 -6.37 -8.27 -10.91
N ILE A 27 -7.40 -8.65 -10.15
CA ILE A 27 -8.23 -7.71 -9.39
C ILE A 27 -7.42 -7.04 -8.28
N ILE A 28 -6.65 -7.81 -7.50
CA ILE A 28 -5.79 -7.26 -6.43
C ILE A 28 -4.80 -6.25 -7.01
N ASP A 29 -4.10 -6.61 -8.08
CA ASP A 29 -3.11 -5.75 -8.73
C ASP A 29 -3.75 -4.44 -9.24
N LEU A 30 -4.97 -4.52 -9.78
CA LEU A 30 -5.73 -3.35 -10.20
C LEU A 30 -6.08 -2.44 -9.01
N TYR A 31 -6.56 -3.01 -7.90
CA TYR A 31 -6.89 -2.25 -6.70
C TYR A 31 -5.66 -1.59 -6.08
N GLU A 32 -4.54 -2.31 -5.97
CA GLU A 32 -3.27 -1.75 -5.48
C GLU A 32 -2.80 -0.58 -6.35
N THR A 33 -2.92 -0.71 -7.67
CA THR A 33 -2.58 0.37 -8.61
C THR A 33 -3.48 1.59 -8.42
N GLN A 34 -4.80 1.39 -8.30
CA GLN A 34 -5.74 2.50 -8.05
C GLN A 34 -5.49 3.18 -6.71
N GLU A 35 -5.20 2.41 -5.65
CA GLU A 35 -4.89 2.96 -4.33
C GLU A 35 -3.60 3.81 -4.37
N ASN A 36 -2.56 3.33 -5.05
CA ASN A 36 -1.31 4.07 -5.23
C ASN A 36 -1.52 5.38 -6.00
N ASN A 37 -2.32 5.35 -7.07
CA ASN A 37 -2.66 6.55 -7.84
C ASN A 37 -3.45 7.55 -7.00
N ALA A 38 -4.45 7.09 -6.23
CA ALA A 38 -5.23 7.95 -5.34
C ALA A 38 -4.36 8.60 -4.25
N LYS A 39 -3.39 7.86 -3.68
CA LYS A 39 -2.40 8.40 -2.74
C LYS A 39 -1.52 9.46 -3.41
N ALA A 40 -1.05 9.22 -4.64
CA ALA A 40 -0.26 10.18 -5.41
C ALA A 40 -1.03 11.49 -5.68
N GLU A 41 -2.29 11.41 -6.10
CA GLU A 41 -3.13 12.59 -6.29
C GLU A 41 -3.39 13.36 -4.99
N ARG A 42 -3.59 12.64 -3.88
CA ARG A 42 -3.83 13.26 -2.57
C ARG A 42 -2.60 13.99 -2.06
N LEU A 43 -1.40 13.46 -2.29
CA LEU A 43 -0.14 14.13 -1.96
C LEU A 43 0.00 15.48 -2.63
N LEU A 44 -0.32 15.56 -3.93
CA LEU A 44 -0.22 16.80 -4.70
C LEU A 44 -1.10 17.94 -4.13
N LYS A 45 -2.12 17.60 -3.33
CA LYS A 45 -3.01 18.57 -2.69
C LYS A 45 -2.48 19.03 -1.32
N LEU A 46 -1.51 18.33 -0.74
CA LEU A 46 -0.98 18.65 0.59
C LEU A 46 -0.06 19.87 0.54
N LYS A 47 -0.26 20.75 1.51
CA LYS A 47 0.52 21.97 1.68
C LYS A 47 1.46 21.85 2.86
N LYS A 48 2.47 22.74 2.90
CA LYS A 48 3.28 22.94 4.10
C LYS A 48 2.34 23.13 5.29
N ASN A 49 2.69 22.50 6.42
CA ASN A 49 1.95 22.50 7.69
C ASN A 49 0.77 21.53 7.81
N ASP A 50 0.39 20.81 6.76
CA ASP A 50 -0.63 19.75 6.86
C ASP A 50 -0.12 18.59 7.71
N TYR A 51 -1.06 17.83 8.28
CA TYR A 51 -0.78 16.66 9.09
C TYR A 51 -0.93 15.38 8.28
N ILE A 52 -0.03 14.43 8.52
CA ILE A 52 -0.05 13.09 7.94
C ILE A 52 0.11 12.05 9.05
N GLU A 53 -0.46 10.87 8.90
CA GLU A 53 -0.40 9.81 9.91
C GLU A 53 0.50 8.67 9.45
N TYR A 54 1.48 8.27 10.24
CA TYR A 54 2.33 7.13 9.90
C TYR A 54 1.66 5.80 10.24
N ILE A 55 1.50 4.95 9.22
CA ILE A 55 0.80 3.66 9.32
C ILE A 55 1.73 2.45 9.47
N GLY A 56 3.05 2.64 9.42
CA GLY A 56 4.03 1.58 9.67
C GLY A 56 4.87 1.17 8.44
N GLY A 57 5.97 0.47 8.71
CA GLY A 57 6.88 -0.07 7.69
C GLY A 57 8.27 -0.41 8.25
N THR A 58 8.94 -1.40 7.65
CA THR A 58 10.18 -2.01 8.15
C THR A 58 11.39 -1.08 8.20
N ASN A 59 11.37 0.02 7.45
CA ASN A 59 12.55 0.89 7.26
C ASN A 59 12.59 2.14 8.15
N SER A 60 11.58 2.42 8.99
CA SER A 60 11.52 3.68 9.73
C SER A 60 11.64 3.48 11.25
N LYS A 61 12.85 3.18 11.72
CA LYS A 61 13.18 2.95 13.15
C LYS A 61 12.76 4.10 14.09
N TYR A 62 12.54 5.30 13.56
CA TYR A 62 12.24 6.51 14.34
C TYR A 62 10.85 7.10 14.05
N LEU A 63 10.00 6.37 13.30
CA LEU A 63 8.59 6.71 13.16
C LEU A 63 7.79 5.63 13.85
N THR A 64 7.20 5.94 15.00
CA THR A 64 6.32 4.99 15.68
C THR A 64 4.94 5.00 15.03
N VAL A 65 4.33 3.82 14.87
CA VAL A 65 2.98 3.62 14.32
C VAL A 65 1.96 4.46 15.10
N GLY A 66 1.10 5.20 14.40
CA GLY A 66 0.02 6.00 14.99
C GLY A 66 0.38 7.44 15.36
N LYS A 67 1.54 7.95 14.94
CA LYS A 67 1.88 9.38 15.13
C LYS A 67 1.49 10.23 13.94
N LYS A 68 0.92 11.41 14.26
CA LYS A 68 0.67 12.49 13.32
C LYS A 68 1.92 13.34 13.18
N TYR A 69 2.40 13.49 11.96
CA TYR A 69 3.56 14.30 11.62
C TYR A 69 3.13 15.49 10.78
N ARG A 70 3.79 16.62 10.98
CA ARG A 70 3.51 17.85 10.23
C ARG A 70 4.47 17.98 9.04
N LEU A 71 3.92 18.33 7.88
CA LEU A 71 4.72 18.63 6.70
C LEU A 71 5.56 19.89 6.90
N THR A 72 6.86 19.76 6.63
CA THR A 72 7.84 20.87 6.68
C THR A 72 7.90 21.65 5.37
N SER A 73 7.47 21.04 4.27
CA SER A 73 7.37 21.61 2.93
C SER A 73 6.21 20.96 2.18
N GLU A 74 5.82 21.54 1.05
CA GLU A 74 4.92 20.90 0.09
C GLU A 74 5.51 19.57 -0.40
N SER A 75 4.65 18.67 -0.85
CA SER A 75 5.08 17.40 -1.44
C SER A 75 5.84 17.65 -2.74
N PHE A 76 6.95 16.93 -2.94
CA PHE A 76 7.76 17.05 -4.16
C PHE A 76 8.15 15.66 -4.66
N ASN A 77 7.87 15.35 -5.94
CA ASN A 77 8.18 14.06 -6.58
C ASN A 77 7.85 12.85 -5.70
N GLU A 78 6.59 12.75 -5.24
CA GLU A 78 6.10 11.64 -4.41
C GLU A 78 6.89 11.47 -3.11
N ARG A 79 7.39 12.55 -2.53
CA ARG A 79 8.07 12.54 -1.23
C ARG A 79 7.47 13.56 -0.30
N VAL A 80 7.40 13.18 0.96
CA VAL A 80 6.97 14.04 2.07
C VAL A 80 8.14 14.32 2.99
N ALA A 81 8.27 15.59 3.40
CA ALA A 81 9.29 16.02 4.34
C ALA A 81 8.64 16.35 5.69
N ILE A 82 9.00 15.64 6.74
CA ILE A 82 8.44 15.80 8.09
C ILE A 82 9.55 15.97 9.14
N ILE A 83 9.18 16.39 10.35
CA ILE A 83 10.03 16.26 11.55
C ILE A 83 9.63 14.96 12.25
N ASN A 84 10.60 14.06 12.49
CA ASN A 84 10.37 12.81 13.21
C ASN A 84 10.36 13.01 14.74
N ASP A 85 10.17 11.91 15.47
CA ASP A 85 10.14 11.91 16.94
C ASP A 85 11.41 12.39 17.62
N ALA A 86 12.55 12.28 16.93
CA ALA A 86 13.85 12.74 17.42
C ALA A 86 14.10 14.23 17.09
N GLY A 87 13.09 14.95 16.56
CA GLY A 87 13.23 16.34 16.15
C GLY A 87 14.03 16.53 14.85
N LYS A 88 14.33 15.45 14.11
CA LYS A 88 15.10 15.50 12.86
C LYS A 88 14.19 15.58 11.65
N ARG A 89 14.58 16.40 10.66
CA ARG A 89 13.91 16.43 9.36
C ARG A 89 14.22 15.17 8.58
N VAL A 90 13.19 14.48 8.10
CA VAL A 90 13.29 13.27 7.28
C VAL A 90 12.43 13.40 6.03
N VAL A 91 12.88 12.79 4.94
CA VAL A 91 12.17 12.76 3.66
C VAL A 91 11.87 11.31 3.32
N LEU A 92 10.60 10.98 3.11
CA LEU A 92 10.14 9.60 2.96
C LEU A 92 9.10 9.47 1.85
N ARG A 93 8.90 8.20 1.43
CA ARG A 93 7.86 7.83 0.46
C ARG A 93 6.48 7.81 1.13
N PRO A 94 5.42 8.07 0.35
CA PRO A 94 4.06 8.22 0.86
C PRO A 94 3.39 6.93 1.30
N HIS A 95 3.82 5.77 0.81
CA HIS A 95 3.21 4.48 1.16
C HIS A 95 3.30 4.14 2.66
N PHE A 96 4.13 4.88 3.40
CA PHE A 96 4.26 4.80 4.86
C PHE A 96 3.23 5.65 5.61
N PHE A 97 2.42 6.45 4.92
CA PHE A 97 1.55 7.45 5.50
C PHE A 97 0.11 7.37 4.97
N ASN A 98 -0.82 7.73 5.83
CA ASN A 98 -2.17 8.15 5.48
C ASN A 98 -2.26 9.67 5.52
N PHE A 99 -3.11 10.20 4.64
CA PHE A 99 -3.35 11.63 4.41
C PHE A 99 -4.83 11.92 4.58
#